data_AF-A0A1I3TMW3-F1
#
_entry.id   AF-A0A1I3TMW3-F1
#
_cell.length_a   1.000
_cell.length_b   1.000
_cell.length_c   1.000
_cell.angle_alpha   90.00
_cell.angle_beta   90.00
_cell.angle_gamma   90.00
#
_symmetry.space_group_name_H-M   'P 1'
#
loop_
_entity.id
_entity.type
_entity.pdbx_description
1 polymer ?
#
loop_
_entity_poly.entity_id
_entity_poly.type
_entity_poly.pdbx_seq_one_letter_code
_entity_poly.pdbx_strand_id
1 'polypeptide(L)' 'MHDTHSFERTVATLVLFGVWATIVLGPMFLEVDPPASRIRLTTTAVVFLVLGRMWGIDFEQVLDCVTISIGDRLRDDE' A
#
# COMPACT_ATOMS: atom_id res chain seq x y z
N MET A 1 28.89 -3.51 4.35
CA MET A 1 27.97 -4.59 3.96
C MET A 1 26.60 -4.33 4.60
N HIS A 2 25.92 -3.27 4.16
CA HIS A 2 24.60 -2.85 4.68
C HIS A 2 23.62 -2.42 3.57
N ASP A 3 24.03 -2.46 2.30
CA ASP A 3 23.22 -1.99 1.17
C ASP A 3 22.43 -3.12 0.50
N THR A 4 22.91 -4.37 0.58
CA THR A 4 22.30 -5.51 -0.11
C THR A 4 20.92 -5.85 0.43
N HIS A 5 20.72 -5.80 1.76
CA HIS A 5 19.41 -6.03 2.38
C HIS A 5 18.39 -4.94 2.03
N SER A 6 18.82 -3.69 1.93
CA SER A 6 17.95 -2.57 1.55
C SER A 6 17.59 -2.66 0.05
N PHE A 7 18.54 -3.06 -0.79
CA PHE A 7 18.32 -3.30 -2.21
C PHE A 7 17.34 -4.45 -2.45
N GLU A 8 17.51 -5.60 -1.80
CA GLU A 8 16.59 -6.74 -1.92
C GLU A 8 15.16 -6.38 -1.53
N ARG A 9 14.99 -5.64 -0.42
CA ARG A 9 13.69 -5.16 0.05
C ARG A 9 13.03 -4.20 -0.95
N THR A 10 13.84 -3.37 -1.60
CA THR A 10 13.39 -2.43 -2.64
C THR A 10 12.98 -3.15 -3.91
N VAL A 11 13.78 -4.14 -4.36
CA VAL A 11 13.43 -4.98 -5.53
C VAL A 11 12.17 -5.79 -5.25
N ALA A 12 12.05 -6.40 -4.07
CA ALA A 12 10.84 -7.13 -3.67
C ALA A 12 9.61 -6.22 -3.65
N THR A 13 9.75 -5.00 -3.15
CA THR A 13 8.69 -3.97 -3.16
C THR A 13 8.28 -3.62 -4.59
N LEU A 14 9.24 -3.36 -5.48
CA LEU A 14 8.98 -3.04 -6.89
C LEU A 14 8.28 -4.19 -7.63
N VAL A 15 8.72 -5.43 -7.41
CA VAL A 15 8.10 -6.61 -8.02
C VAL A 15 6.66 -6.77 -7.51
N LEU A 16 6.46 -6.71 -6.19
CA LEU A 16 5.13 -6.84 -5.59
C LEU A 16 4.17 -5.75 -6.09
N PHE A 17 4.66 -4.50 -6.12
CA PHE A 17 3.90 -3.36 -6.64
C PHE A 17 3.59 -3.49 -8.13
N GLY A 18 4.55 -3.95 -8.94
CA GLY A 18 4.36 -4.17 -10.38
C GLY A 18 3.32 -5.25 -10.67
N VAL A 19 3.34 -6.36 -9.94
CA VAL A 19 2.33 -7.43 -10.05
C VAL A 19 0.95 -6.91 -9.64
N TRP A 20 0.86 -6.22 -8.50
CA TRP A 20 -0.39 -5.59 -8.06
C TRP A 20 -0.94 -4.59 -9.08
N ALA A 21 -0.09 -3.68 -9.58
CA ALA A 21 -0.47 -2.68 -10.57
C ALA A 21 -0.95 -3.35 -11.86
N THR A 22 -0.34 -4.45 -12.28
CA THR A 22 -0.80 -5.20 -13.45
C THR A 22 -2.19 -5.82 -13.23
N ILE A 23 -2.48 -6.35 -12.04
CA ILE A 23 -3.79 -6.95 -11.72
C ILE A 23 -4.89 -5.88 -11.61
N VAL A 24 -4.55 -4.72 -11.03
CA VAL A 24 -5.53 -3.65 -10.74
C VAL A 24 -5.72 -2.70 -11.92
N LEU A 25 -4.63 -2.29 -12.57
CA LEU A 25 -4.63 -1.34 -13.68
C LEU A 25 -4.65 -2.04 -15.05
N GLY A 26 -4.13 -3.26 -15.16
CA GLY A 26 -4.13 -4.00 -16.44
C GLY A 26 -5.51 -4.12 -17.10
N PRO A 27 -6.60 -4.39 -16.36
CA PRO A 27 -7.95 -4.38 -16.93
C PRO A 27 -8.37 -3.04 -17.55
N MET A 28 -7.85 -1.90 -17.03
CA MET A 28 -8.11 -0.58 -17.63
C MET A 28 -7.41 -0.39 -18.99
N PHE A 29 -6.26 -1.04 -19.21
CA PHE A 29 -5.51 -0.93 -20.47
C PHE A 29 -5.89 -2.00 -21.51
N LEU A 30 -6.46 -3.13 -21.06
CA LEU A 30 -6.81 -4.27 -21.93
C LEU A 30 -8.31 -4.34 -22.27
N GLU A 31 -9.10 -3.33 -21.88
CA GLU A 31 -10.57 -3.28 -22.11
C GLU A 31 -11.32 -4.53 -21.60
N VAL A 32 -10.79 -5.16 -20.54
CA VAL A 32 -11.39 -6.36 -19.92
C VAL A 32 -12.25 -5.95 -18.74
N ASP A 33 -13.36 -6.66 -18.53
CA ASP A 33 -14.21 -6.46 -17.36
C ASP A 33 -13.37 -6.42 -16.08
N PRO A 34 -13.42 -5.30 -15.34
CA PRO A 34 -12.47 -5.11 -14.29
C PRO A 34 -12.86 -5.99 -13.10
N PRO A 35 -11.88 -6.54 -12.35
CA PRO A 35 -12.15 -7.49 -11.28
C PRO A 35 -13.12 -6.91 -10.26
N ALA A 36 -13.99 -7.76 -9.71
CA ALA A 36 -14.99 -7.36 -8.72
C ALA A 36 -14.35 -6.44 -7.66
N SER A 37 -15.02 -5.33 -7.31
CA SER A 37 -14.48 -4.29 -6.41
C SER A 37 -13.94 -4.87 -5.10
N ARG A 38 -14.57 -5.93 -4.61
CA ARG A 38 -14.12 -6.72 -3.45
C ARG A 38 -12.70 -7.28 -3.64
N ILE A 39 -12.40 -7.88 -4.79
CA ILE A 39 -11.08 -8.44 -5.11
C ILE A 39 -10.03 -7.34 -5.16
N ARG A 40 -10.36 -6.19 -5.78
CA ARG A 40 -9.46 -5.02 -5.80
C ARG A 40 -9.12 -4.52 -4.41
N LEU A 41 -10.12 -4.38 -3.54
CA LEU A 41 -9.91 -3.93 -2.16
C LEU A 41 -9.08 -4.93 -1.35
N THR A 42 -9.40 -6.22 -1.41
CA THR A 42 -8.65 -7.24 -0.66
C THR A 42 -7.22 -7.38 -1.15
N THR A 43 -6.98 -7.40 -2.46
CA THR A 43 -5.61 -7.53 -3.01
C THR A 43 -4.79 -6.30 -2.69
N THR A 44 -5.39 -5.10 -2.73
CA THR A 44 -4.71 -3.86 -2.32
C THR A 44 -4.37 -3.88 -0.83
N ALA A 45 -5.31 -4.26 0.04
CA ALA A 45 -5.05 -4.37 1.47
C ALA A 45 -3.91 -5.34 1.78
N VAL A 46 -3.89 -6.52 1.14
CA VAL A 46 -2.83 -7.53 1.34
C VAL A 46 -1.47 -7.00 0.87
N VAL A 47 -1.40 -6.38 -0.32
CA VAL A 47 -0.14 -5.85 -0.87
C VAL A 47 0.42 -4.76 0.02
N PHE A 48 -0.40 -3.81 0.45
CA PHE A 48 0.03 -2.73 1.34
C PHE A 48 0.40 -3.24 2.75
N LEU A 49 -0.26 -4.30 3.24
CA LEU A 49 0.11 -4.93 4.51
C LEU A 49 1.47 -5.63 4.42
N VAL A 50 1.73 -6.34 3.31
CA VAL A 50 3.02 -6.96 3.04
C VAL A 50 4.11 -5.90 2.86
N LEU A 51 3.83 -4.79 2.18
CA LEU A 51 4.76 -3.67 2.04
C LEU A 51 5.06 -3.00 3.38
N GLY A 52 4.04 -2.70 4.19
CA GLY A 52 4.20 -2.11 5.52
C GLY A 52 5.04 -3.01 6.43
N ARG A 53 4.73 -4.31 6.47
CA ARG A 53 5.50 -5.29 7.22
C ARG A 53 6.92 -5.44 6.69
N MET A 54 7.08 -5.45 5.36
CA MET A 54 8.39 -5.47 4.75
C MET A 54 9.19 -4.30 5.24
N TRP A 55 8.66 -3.06 5.18
CA TRP A 55 9.31 -1.79 5.53
C TRP A 55 9.43 -1.52 7.04
N GLY A 56 8.86 -2.37 7.89
CA GLY A 56 8.90 -2.18 9.34
C GLY A 56 8.06 -0.99 9.78
N ILE A 57 7.03 -0.65 8.98
CA ILE A 57 6.07 0.39 9.31
C ILE A 57 5.13 -0.22 10.35
N ASP A 58 5.24 0.25 11.60
CA ASP A 58 4.28 -0.06 12.64
C ASP A 58 2.95 0.61 12.30
N PHE A 59 1.96 -0.23 11.99
CA PHE A 59 0.62 0.23 11.62
C PHE A 59 -0.03 1.06 12.74
N GLU A 60 0.35 0.83 14.01
CA GLU A 60 -0.05 1.68 15.14
C GLU A 60 0.41 3.12 14.96
N GLN A 61 1.64 3.34 14.50
CA GLN A 61 2.20 4.68 14.31
C GLN A 61 1.56 5.41 13.12
N VAL A 62 1.19 4.67 12.06
CA VAL A 62 0.44 5.22 10.91
C VAL A 62 -1.00 5.54 11.31
N LEU A 63 -1.66 4.66 12.07
CA LEU A 63 -3.01 4.90 12.59
C LEU A 63 -3.03 6.07 13.56
N ASP A 64 -2.03 6.21 14.44
CA ASP A 64 -1.89 7.36 15.32
C ASP A 64 -1.64 8.64 14.52
N CYS A 65 -0.76 8.61 13.51
CA CYS A 65 -0.49 9.78 12.66
C CYS A 65 -1.74 10.23 11.89
N VAL A 66 -2.55 9.29 11.38
CA VAL A 66 -3.83 9.59 10.73
C VAL A 66 -4.85 10.11 11.74
N THR A 67 -4.92 9.52 12.93
CA THR A 67 -5.83 9.94 14.01
C THR A 67 -5.50 11.34 14.51
N ILE A 68 -4.22 11.66 14.67
CA ILE A 68 -3.73 13.01 15.00
C ILE A 68 -4.11 14.00 13.88
N SER A 69 -3.91 13.65 12.61
CA SER A 69 -4.27 14.51 11.48
C SER A 69 -5.77 14.80 11.38
N ILE A 70 -6.63 13.88 11.82
CA ILE A 70 -8.09 14.09 11.88
C ILE A 70 -8.46 14.91 13.13
N GLY A 71 -7.81 14.64 14.26
CA GLY A 71 -8.04 15.38 15.51
C GLY A 71 -7.63 16.85 15.44
N ASP A 72 -6.52 17.16 14.76
CA ASP A 72 -6.06 18.56 14.57
C ASP A 72 -7.00 19.32 13.63
N ARG A 73 -7.49 18.64 12.58
CA ARG A 73 -8.43 19.23 11.62
C ARG A 73 -9.80 19.55 12.22
N LEU A 74 -10.23 18.83 13.26
CA LEU A 74 -11.44 19.13 14.02
C LEU A 74 -11.28 20.32 14.99
N ARG A 75 -10.05 20.69 15.33
CA ARG A 75 -9.75 21.73 16.32
C ARG A 75 -9.55 23.12 15.72
N ASP A 76 -9.29 23.19 14.42
CA ASP A 76 -9.15 24.44 13.66
C ASP A 76 -10.48 24.93 13.03
N ASP A 77 -11.57 24.15 13.15
CA ASP A 77 -12.90 24.47 12.64
C ASP A 77 -13.87 25.03 13.72
N GLU A 78 -13.40 25.29 14.96
CA GLU A 78 -14.13 26.01 16.04
C GLU A 78 -13.63 27.45 16.23
#